data_AF-A0A7W1H749-F1
#
_entry.id   AF-A0A7W1H749-F1
#
_cell.length_a   1.000
_cell.length_b   1.000
_cell.length_c   1.000
_cell.angle_alpha   90.00
_cell.angle_beta   90.00
_cell.angle_gamma   90.00
#
_symmetry.space_group_name_H-M   'P 1'
#
loop_
_entity.id
_entity.type
_entity.pdbx_description
1 polymer ?
#
loop_
_entity_poly.entity_id
_entity_poly.type
_entity_poly.pdbx_seq_one_letter_code
_entity_poly.pdbx_strand_id
1 'polypeptide(L)'
;MQDNLSYASGSHAFKFGFDIRRNQLAQLFKPTTRGRLQYSSLNRFVNDVAQSSTINKDLQGVAEVLHLDWHDFFFYGQDEWKVRPNFTLTYGLRYENPGQPIADLVDFNAPVLAAAGNDPRFRVGPIPERDKNNLQPRIGFNWNIRSGTDGISGFLTGGDKLVLRGGYSRTNDYAFTNIALNIWSAFPFVAAFISPTAPITLLGESAASNGVVSAFANLNSPPINPDAFARTVVSEDFHAPTYDSFSFEAQREFSRDVVLRVGYVGSKGNGLFQTLDGNPRLPFSTVRVNPAQNVIRLRANSGSSTYHSMQVSFDKRLSRGFSAGLYYTWSSFIDDASEIFNPSSGEVAVSQDSFDRRADRARSTYDRPHRFSGNVVYELPYFQDQRGFLGHVLGGWQINSFFTFQSGAPFTVLNGSDPTGALSGIAGLVGDAIRPNVITSLDISGMSIEDLYALRNTLFRPLRGAAFGERVG
;
A
#
# COMPACT_ATOMS: atom_id res chain seq x y z
N MET A 1 9.07 17.12 21.76
CA MET A 1 10.25 18.02 21.84
C MET A 1 11.08 17.77 20.61
N GLN A 2 11.45 18.82 19.88
CA GLN A 2 12.25 18.70 18.67
C GLN A 2 13.29 19.81 18.63
N ASP A 3 14.50 19.50 18.18
CA ASP A 3 15.56 20.47 17.93
C ASP A 3 16.35 20.08 16.67
N ASN A 4 16.87 21.08 15.98
CA ASN A 4 17.74 20.92 14.81
C ASN A 4 18.90 21.91 14.88
N LEU A 5 20.12 21.39 14.81
CA LEU A 5 21.35 22.16 14.75
C LEU A 5 21.93 22.09 13.33
N SER A 6 22.30 23.24 12.78
CA SER A 6 23.08 23.33 11.55
C SER A 6 24.40 24.04 11.83
N TYR A 7 25.51 23.46 11.37
CA TYR A 7 26.85 24.00 11.57
C TYR A 7 27.65 23.87 10.28
N ALA A 8 28.12 25.00 9.74
CA ALA A 8 28.97 25.02 8.55
C ALA A 8 30.41 25.36 8.95
N SER A 9 31.37 24.57 8.47
CA SER A 9 32.79 24.79 8.71
C SER A 9 33.62 24.31 7.52
N GLY A 10 34.40 25.21 6.93
CA GLY A 10 35.22 24.92 5.76
C GLY A 10 34.41 24.36 4.59
N SER A 11 34.77 23.17 4.12
CA SER A 11 34.07 22.45 3.05
C SER A 11 32.88 21.61 3.51
N HIS A 12 32.50 21.67 4.79
CA HIS A 12 31.47 20.83 5.38
C HIS A 12 30.26 21.66 5.84
N ALA A 13 29.08 21.07 5.68
CA ALA A 13 27.83 21.57 6.24
C ALA A 13 27.14 20.44 6.99
N PHE A 14 27.30 20.44 8.31
CA PHE A 14 26.74 19.45 9.21
C PHE A 14 25.32 19.82 9.61
N LYS A 15 24.44 18.81 9.72
CA LYS A 15 23.14 18.94 10.37
C LYS A 15 22.91 17.79 11.33
N PHE A 16 22.39 18.12 12.50
CA PHE A 16 22.00 17.17 13.53
C PHE A 16 20.61 17.52 14.03
N GLY A 17 19.87 16.53 14.48
CA GLY A 17 18.61 16.81 15.15
C GLY A 17 18.06 15.60 15.87
N PHE A 18 17.14 15.90 16.77
CA PHE A 18 16.37 14.90 17.47
C PHE A 18 14.90 15.31 17.54
N ASP A 19 14.05 14.31 17.68
CA ASP A 19 12.62 14.50 17.91
C ASP A 19 12.13 13.41 18.86
N ILE A 20 11.51 13.83 19.95
CA ILE A 20 10.92 12.98 20.96
C ILE A 20 9.43 13.32 21.01
N ARG A 21 8.59 12.35 20.71
CA ARG A 21 7.13 12.54 20.67
C ARG A 21 6.48 11.69 21.74
N ARG A 22 5.49 12.25 22.42
CA ARG A 22 4.46 11.50 23.14
C ARG A 22 3.20 11.59 22.29
N ASN A 23 2.68 10.46 21.89
CA ASN A 23 1.50 10.35 21.07
C ASN A 23 0.37 9.84 21.94
N GLN A 24 -0.76 10.53 21.91
CA GLN A 24 -1.96 10.14 22.63
C GLN A 24 -3.11 10.07 21.64
N LEU A 25 -3.76 8.92 21.55
CA LEU A 25 -4.88 8.70 20.65
C LEU A 25 -6.07 8.16 21.43
N ALA A 26 -7.23 8.80 21.29
CA ALA A 26 -8.51 8.25 21.69
C ALA A 26 -9.26 7.76 20.45
N GLN A 27 -9.60 6.49 20.40
CA GLN A 27 -10.29 5.83 19.30
C GLN A 27 -11.70 5.40 19.73
N LEU A 28 -12.70 5.93 19.03
CA LEU A 28 -14.13 5.73 19.29
C LEU A 28 -14.79 4.81 18.25
N PHE A 29 -14.09 4.51 17.17
CA PHE A 29 -14.66 3.78 16.06
C PHE A 29 -14.58 2.27 16.28
N LYS A 30 -15.72 1.59 16.34
CA LYS A 30 -15.83 0.14 16.15
C LYS A 30 -16.81 -0.14 15.01
N PRO A 31 -16.39 -0.86 13.95
CA PRO A 31 -17.27 -1.14 12.82
C PRO A 31 -18.43 -2.06 13.25
N THR A 32 -19.59 -1.88 12.62
CA THR A 32 -20.72 -2.83 12.69
C THR A 32 -21.33 -3.03 14.09
N THR A 33 -21.04 -2.16 15.06
CA THR A 33 -21.64 -2.24 16.41
C THR A 33 -23.14 -1.94 16.43
N ARG A 34 -23.62 -1.16 15.45
CA ARG A 34 -25.04 -0.91 15.20
C ARG A 34 -25.68 -1.91 14.23
N GLY A 35 -24.93 -2.92 13.80
CA GLY A 35 -25.34 -3.89 12.81
C GLY A 35 -25.09 -3.46 11.36
N ARG A 36 -25.09 -4.43 10.46
CA ARG A 36 -24.99 -4.29 9.00
C ARG A 36 -25.97 -5.26 8.36
N LEU A 37 -26.75 -4.77 7.41
CA LEU A 37 -27.61 -5.57 6.54
C LEU A 37 -27.03 -5.54 5.13
N GLN A 38 -27.03 -6.69 4.46
CA GLN A 38 -26.64 -6.80 3.06
C GLN A 38 -27.82 -7.31 2.24
N TYR A 39 -28.13 -6.59 1.16
CA TYR A 39 -29.18 -6.97 0.20
C TYR A 39 -28.51 -7.37 -1.11
N SER A 40 -28.89 -8.51 -1.67
CA SER A 40 -28.30 -9.05 -2.90
C SER A 40 -28.98 -8.53 -4.17
N SER A 41 -30.09 -7.81 -4.06
CA SER A 41 -30.76 -7.16 -5.19
C SER A 41 -31.59 -5.95 -4.74
N LEU A 42 -31.89 -5.05 -5.68
CA LEU A 42 -32.80 -3.93 -5.44
C LEU A 42 -34.18 -4.41 -4.98
N ASN A 43 -34.69 -5.50 -5.57
CA ASN A 43 -35.97 -6.07 -5.17
C ASN A 43 -35.95 -6.51 -3.70
N ARG A 44 -34.88 -7.17 -3.26
CA ARG A 44 -34.70 -7.55 -1.85
C ARG A 44 -34.54 -6.34 -0.94
N PHE A 45 -33.89 -5.28 -1.39
CA PHE A 45 -33.82 -4.03 -0.64
C PHE A 45 -35.19 -3.36 -0.49
N VAL A 46 -35.95 -3.24 -1.58
CA VAL A 46 -37.30 -2.65 -1.58
C VAL A 46 -38.27 -3.46 -0.71
N ASN A 47 -38.16 -4.79 -0.73
CA ASN A 47 -38.98 -5.68 0.10
C ASN A 47 -38.42 -5.88 1.52
N ASP A 48 -37.32 -5.21 1.85
CA ASP A 48 -36.59 -5.29 3.12
C ASP A 48 -36.26 -6.74 3.55
N VAL A 49 -35.76 -7.51 2.59
CA VAL A 49 -35.35 -8.91 2.73
C VAL A 49 -33.83 -9.02 2.67
N ALA A 50 -33.16 -8.92 3.81
CA ALA A 50 -31.70 -9.00 3.88
C ALA A 50 -31.18 -10.42 3.55
N GLN A 51 -30.10 -10.50 2.78
CA GLN A 51 -29.34 -11.73 2.50
C GLN A 51 -28.54 -12.17 3.72
N SER A 52 -27.96 -11.21 4.44
CA SER A 52 -27.22 -11.44 5.68
C SER A 52 -27.38 -10.26 6.63
N SER A 53 -27.29 -10.57 7.93
CA SER A 53 -27.18 -9.59 9.01
C SER A 53 -25.94 -9.90 9.84
N THR A 54 -25.21 -8.86 10.22
CA THR A 54 -24.01 -8.96 11.05
C THR A 54 -24.07 -7.89 12.13
N ILE A 55 -23.72 -8.22 13.36
CA ILE A 55 -23.55 -7.26 14.44
C ILE A 55 -22.29 -7.60 15.24
N ASN A 56 -21.50 -6.56 15.51
CA ASN A 56 -20.36 -6.65 16.41
C ASN A 56 -20.81 -6.27 17.80
N LYS A 57 -20.61 -7.14 18.79
CA LYS A 57 -20.90 -6.83 20.19
C LYS A 57 -19.63 -6.79 21.01
N ASP A 58 -19.52 -5.75 21.82
CA ASP A 58 -18.49 -5.66 22.84
C ASP A 58 -18.70 -6.77 23.88
N LEU A 59 -17.64 -7.49 24.18
CA LEU A 59 -17.61 -8.43 25.30
C LEU A 59 -17.60 -7.67 26.63
N GLN A 60 -18.00 -8.34 27.70
CA GLN A 60 -18.00 -7.74 29.03
C GLN A 60 -16.60 -7.25 29.41
N GLY A 61 -16.50 -6.03 29.98
CA GLY A 61 -15.24 -5.42 30.39
C GLY A 61 -14.53 -4.60 29.31
N VAL A 62 -15.01 -4.62 28.07
CA VAL A 62 -14.44 -3.81 26.99
C VAL A 62 -14.73 -2.33 27.21
N ALA A 63 -13.70 -1.49 27.09
CA ALA A 63 -13.87 -0.04 27.13
C ALA A 63 -14.64 0.49 25.91
N GLU A 64 -15.39 1.57 26.10
CA GLU A 64 -16.06 2.28 25.01
C GLU A 64 -15.06 3.02 24.12
N VAL A 65 -13.97 3.51 24.71
CA VAL A 65 -12.93 4.28 24.04
C VAL A 65 -11.57 3.61 24.24
N LEU A 66 -10.89 3.29 23.15
CA LEU A 66 -9.50 2.82 23.18
C LEU A 66 -8.57 4.01 23.30
N HIS A 67 -7.77 4.07 24.37
CA HIS A 67 -6.74 5.08 24.55
C HIS A 67 -5.37 4.44 24.33
N LEU A 68 -4.60 4.98 23.40
CA LEU A 68 -3.24 4.54 23.11
C LEU A 68 -2.28 5.68 23.49
N ASP A 69 -1.21 5.37 24.21
CA ASP A 69 -0.19 6.31 24.67
C ASP A 69 1.21 5.74 24.47
N TRP A 70 1.94 6.26 23.49
CA TRP A 70 3.27 5.77 23.16
C TRP A 70 4.26 6.90 22.90
N HIS A 71 5.54 6.57 23.03
CA HIS A 71 6.62 7.53 22.83
C HIS A 71 7.47 7.14 21.64
N ASP A 72 7.80 8.10 20.78
CA ASP A 72 8.74 7.91 19.67
C ASP A 72 10.04 8.68 19.92
N PHE A 73 11.15 8.10 19.50
CA PHE A 73 12.46 8.74 19.54
C PHE A 73 13.12 8.73 18.16
N PHE A 74 13.59 9.89 17.72
CA PHE A 74 14.24 10.07 16.44
C PHE A 74 15.54 10.85 16.61
N PHE A 75 16.59 10.40 15.94
CA PHE A 75 17.89 11.06 15.95
C PHE A 75 18.48 11.02 14.55
N TYR A 76 19.14 12.09 14.12
CA TYR A 76 19.90 12.05 12.89
C TYR A 76 21.15 12.92 12.96
N GLY A 77 22.14 12.53 12.15
CA GLY A 77 23.31 13.33 11.83
C GLY A 77 23.62 13.18 10.35
N GLN A 78 23.98 14.27 9.70
CA GLN A 78 24.41 14.29 8.31
C GLN A 78 25.49 15.33 8.06
N ASP A 79 26.29 15.10 7.04
CA ASP A 79 27.29 16.01 6.52
C ASP A 79 27.07 16.17 5.01
N GLU A 80 27.14 17.41 4.55
CA GLU A 80 27.32 17.76 3.14
C GLU A 80 28.74 18.28 2.95
N TRP A 81 29.57 17.45 2.32
CA TRP A 81 30.97 17.72 2.09
C TRP A 81 31.22 18.12 0.63
N LYS A 82 31.65 19.36 0.44
CA LYS A 82 32.18 19.86 -0.83
C LYS A 82 33.63 19.39 -1.03
N VAL A 83 33.80 18.12 -1.38
CA VAL A 83 35.10 17.46 -1.63
C VAL A 83 35.92 18.23 -2.66
N ARG A 84 35.28 18.74 -3.71
CA ARG A 84 35.87 19.59 -4.76
C ARG A 84 34.86 20.67 -5.18
N PRO A 85 35.28 21.76 -5.87
CA PRO A 85 34.35 22.77 -6.37
C PRO A 85 33.23 22.24 -7.29
N ASN A 86 33.44 21.07 -7.90
CA ASN A 86 32.51 20.40 -8.80
C ASN A 86 31.99 19.05 -8.27
N PHE A 87 32.33 18.65 -7.04
CA PHE A 87 31.88 17.39 -6.46
C PHE A 87 31.51 17.58 -4.99
N THR A 88 30.24 17.31 -4.69
CA THR A 88 29.68 17.32 -3.34
C THR A 88 29.21 15.91 -2.99
N LEU A 89 29.60 15.43 -1.82
CA LEU A 89 29.14 14.18 -1.23
C LEU A 89 28.28 14.51 -0.01
N THR A 90 27.09 13.93 0.07
CA THR A 90 26.20 14.02 1.22
C THR A 90 26.08 12.64 1.84
N TYR A 91 26.28 12.51 3.13
CA TYR A 91 26.11 11.24 3.84
C TYR A 91 25.56 11.50 5.24
N GLY A 92 24.77 10.55 5.73
CA GLY A 92 24.11 10.70 7.00
C GLY A 92 23.52 9.40 7.51
N LEU A 93 23.17 9.44 8.78
CA LEU A 93 22.58 8.33 9.49
C LEU A 93 21.42 8.86 10.31
N ARG A 94 20.30 8.17 10.22
CA ARG A 94 19.14 8.41 11.06
C ARG A 94 18.82 7.15 11.84
N TYR A 95 18.48 7.32 13.11
CA TYR A 95 17.98 6.26 13.97
C TYR A 95 16.57 6.63 14.39
N GLU A 96 15.68 5.67 14.29
CA GLU A 96 14.30 5.80 14.73
C GLU A 96 13.97 4.68 15.71
N ASN A 97 13.16 5.00 16.70
CA ASN A 97 12.65 4.04 17.64
C ASN A 97 11.18 4.40 17.90
N PRO A 98 10.25 3.99 17.03
CA PRO A 98 8.84 4.21 17.24
C PRO A 98 8.36 3.46 18.48
N GLY A 99 7.31 3.96 19.13
CA GLY A 99 6.59 3.25 20.17
C GLY A 99 5.75 2.10 19.59
N GLN A 100 5.28 1.20 20.46
CA GLN A 100 4.48 0.05 20.07
C GLN A 100 3.08 0.15 20.72
N PRO A 101 2.11 0.81 20.05
CA PRO A 101 0.78 1.02 20.63
C PRO A 101 -0.03 -0.27 20.82
N ILE A 102 0.39 -1.41 20.24
CA ILE A 102 -0.29 -2.69 20.45
C ILE A 102 -0.12 -3.18 21.90
N ALA A 103 0.96 -2.79 22.59
CA ALA A 103 1.19 -3.17 23.98
C ALA A 103 0.10 -2.66 24.93
N ASP A 104 -0.45 -1.47 24.66
CA ASP A 104 -1.51 -0.88 25.48
C ASP A 104 -2.80 -1.73 25.49
N LEU A 105 -3.01 -2.55 24.45
CA LEU A 105 -4.18 -3.44 24.37
C LEU A 105 -4.23 -4.47 25.50
N VAL A 106 -3.10 -4.78 26.14
CA VAL A 106 -3.04 -5.70 27.28
C VAL A 106 -3.87 -5.15 28.45
N ASP A 107 -3.72 -3.87 28.77
CA ASP A 107 -4.45 -3.22 29.86
C ASP A 107 -5.95 -3.13 29.54
N PHE A 108 -6.31 -2.89 28.27
CA PHE A 108 -7.70 -2.92 27.82
C PHE A 108 -8.31 -4.32 27.80
N ASN A 109 -7.50 -5.37 27.65
CA ASN A 109 -7.97 -6.75 27.64
C ASN A 109 -8.14 -7.33 29.06
N ALA A 110 -7.43 -6.79 30.06
CA ALA A 110 -7.46 -7.31 31.42
C ALA A 110 -8.88 -7.42 32.03
N PRO A 111 -9.78 -6.42 31.91
CA PRO A 111 -11.15 -6.55 32.41
C PRO A 111 -11.97 -7.60 31.65
N VAL A 112 -11.70 -7.79 30.35
CA VAL A 112 -12.35 -8.82 29.53
C VAL A 112 -11.92 -10.21 29.96
N LEU A 113 -10.62 -10.40 30.17
CA LEU A 113 -10.05 -11.65 30.64
C LEU A 113 -10.58 -12.00 32.04
N ALA A 114 -10.68 -11.02 32.94
CA ALA A 114 -11.25 -11.20 34.26
C ALA A 114 -12.74 -11.60 34.21
N ALA A 115 -13.53 -10.93 33.37
CA ALA A 115 -14.95 -11.29 33.15
C ALA A 115 -15.12 -12.70 32.56
N ALA A 116 -14.16 -13.16 31.77
CA ALA A 116 -14.11 -14.50 31.21
C ALA A 116 -13.51 -15.56 32.15
N GLY A 117 -13.36 -15.27 33.45
CA GLY A 117 -12.82 -16.22 34.43
C GLY A 117 -11.32 -16.55 34.22
N ASN A 118 -10.56 -15.63 33.63
CA ASN A 118 -9.15 -15.77 33.28
C ASN A 118 -8.84 -16.91 32.29
N ASP A 119 -9.82 -17.31 31.46
CA ASP A 119 -9.56 -18.25 30.37
C ASP A 119 -8.50 -17.67 29.41
N PRO A 120 -7.34 -18.33 29.23
CA PRO A 120 -6.24 -17.83 28.41
C PRO A 120 -6.63 -17.59 26.95
N ARG A 121 -7.71 -18.21 26.46
CA ARG A 121 -8.21 -17.98 25.10
C ARG A 121 -8.78 -16.58 24.92
N PHE A 122 -9.17 -15.85 25.97
CA PHE A 122 -9.58 -14.44 25.89
C PHE A 122 -8.40 -13.46 25.97
N ARG A 123 -7.18 -13.95 26.10
CA ARG A 123 -5.99 -13.11 26.14
C ARG A 123 -5.70 -12.52 24.76
N VAL A 124 -5.47 -11.21 24.70
CA VAL A 124 -4.94 -10.55 23.51
C VAL A 124 -3.48 -10.95 23.31
N GLY A 125 -3.10 -11.30 22.08
CA GLY A 125 -1.73 -11.63 21.76
C GLY A 125 -1.57 -12.27 20.38
N PRO A 126 -0.32 -12.44 19.92
CA PRO A 126 0.91 -12.02 20.60
C PRO A 126 1.08 -10.49 20.68
N ILE A 127 1.91 -10.04 21.63
CA ILE A 127 2.28 -8.63 21.79
C ILE A 127 3.73 -8.48 21.34
N PRO A 128 3.98 -7.88 20.16
CA PRO A 128 5.33 -7.72 19.66
C PRO A 128 6.12 -6.78 20.57
N GLU A 129 7.42 -7.05 20.68
CA GLU A 129 8.31 -6.13 21.36
C GLU A 129 8.43 -4.80 20.59
N ARG A 130 8.87 -3.77 21.29
CA ARG A 130 9.20 -2.51 20.63
C ARG A 130 10.37 -2.70 19.68
N ASP A 131 10.17 -2.35 18.41
CA ASP A 131 11.22 -2.39 17.40
C ASP A 131 12.30 -1.32 17.64
N LYS A 132 13.53 -1.80 17.87
CA LYS A 132 14.71 -0.96 18.16
C LYS A 132 15.72 -0.94 17.01
N ASN A 133 15.46 -1.61 15.89
CA ASN A 133 16.46 -1.82 14.83
C ASN A 133 16.20 -1.00 13.56
N ASN A 134 15.83 0.28 13.71
CA ASN A 134 15.51 1.16 12.58
C ASN A 134 16.64 2.14 12.28
N LEU A 135 17.75 1.61 11.78
CA LEU A 135 18.88 2.40 11.30
C LEU A 135 18.74 2.72 9.81
N GLN A 136 18.84 4.00 9.48
CA GLN A 136 18.52 4.57 8.18
C GLN A 136 19.73 5.31 7.60
N PRO A 137 20.68 4.59 6.98
CA PRO A 137 21.78 5.21 6.25
C PRO A 137 21.27 5.96 5.02
N ARG A 138 21.93 7.08 4.72
CA ARG A 138 21.73 7.86 3.50
C ARG A 138 23.07 8.29 2.94
N ILE A 139 23.22 8.17 1.64
CA ILE A 139 24.39 8.65 0.90
C ILE A 139 23.92 9.19 -0.44
N GLY A 140 24.49 10.31 -0.88
CA GLY A 140 24.20 10.90 -2.17
C GLY A 140 25.38 11.74 -2.64
N PHE A 141 25.41 12.01 -3.94
CA PHE A 141 26.45 12.83 -4.54
C PHE A 141 25.87 13.73 -5.63
N ASN A 142 26.57 14.84 -5.84
CA ASN A 142 26.37 15.75 -6.97
C ASN A 142 27.73 16.01 -7.62
N TRP A 143 27.86 15.66 -8.90
CA TRP A 143 29.10 15.80 -9.64
C TRP A 143 28.90 16.55 -10.94
N ASN A 144 29.41 17.78 -11.03
CA ASN A 144 29.58 18.47 -12.30
C ASN A 144 30.85 17.94 -12.98
N ILE A 145 30.67 17.23 -14.09
CA ILE A 145 31.78 16.71 -14.89
C ILE A 145 32.43 17.88 -15.61
N ARG A 146 33.75 18.00 -15.44
CA ARG A 146 34.58 18.96 -16.18
C ARG A 146 35.54 18.19 -17.08
N SER A 147 35.42 18.40 -18.39
CA SER A 147 36.34 17.86 -19.39
C SER A 147 36.69 18.91 -20.45
N GLY A 148 37.56 18.53 -21.39
CA GLY A 148 37.73 19.31 -22.63
C GLY A 148 36.45 19.30 -23.48
N THR A 149 36.37 20.24 -24.42
CA THR A 149 35.25 20.40 -25.37
C THR A 149 35.42 19.59 -26.65
N ASP A 150 36.59 18.98 -26.84
CA ASP A 150 36.93 18.31 -28.09
C ASP A 150 36.73 16.79 -28.01
N GLY A 151 36.54 16.18 -29.17
CA GLY A 151 36.36 14.74 -29.34
C GLY A 151 35.10 14.19 -28.65
N ILE A 152 35.11 12.88 -28.40
CA ILE A 152 33.99 12.15 -27.78
C ILE A 152 33.67 12.70 -26.38
N SER A 153 34.70 13.09 -25.63
CA SER A 153 34.53 13.64 -24.28
C SER A 153 33.69 14.92 -24.29
N GLY A 154 34.02 15.89 -25.15
CA GLY A 154 33.28 17.13 -25.27
C GLY A 154 31.86 16.95 -25.82
N PHE A 155 31.66 16.00 -26.74
CA PHE A 155 30.32 15.64 -27.20
C PHE A 155 29.42 15.16 -26.04
N LEU A 156 29.93 14.25 -25.22
CA LEU A 156 29.17 13.67 -24.10
C LEU A 156 28.94 14.67 -22.96
N THR A 157 29.96 15.47 -22.59
CA THR A 157 29.92 16.32 -21.39
C THR A 157 29.57 17.79 -21.66
N GLY A 158 29.89 18.29 -22.85
CA GLY A 158 29.84 19.71 -23.18
C GLY A 158 30.89 20.57 -22.48
N GLY A 159 31.97 19.95 -22.01
CA GLY A 159 32.94 20.59 -21.13
C GLY A 159 32.48 20.53 -19.68
N ASP A 160 31.61 21.45 -19.26
CA ASP A 160 31.15 21.62 -17.87
C ASP A 160 29.61 21.55 -17.68
N LYS A 161 28.89 21.12 -18.72
CA LYS A 161 27.42 21.11 -18.75
C LYS A 161 26.79 19.72 -18.65
N LEU A 162 27.53 18.77 -18.08
CA LEU A 162 27.01 17.48 -17.64
C LEU A 162 27.10 17.41 -16.11
N VAL A 163 25.97 17.18 -15.46
CA VAL A 163 25.89 16.95 -14.01
C VAL A 163 25.36 15.54 -13.78
N LEU A 164 26.07 14.77 -12.97
CA LEU A 164 25.62 13.48 -12.48
C LEU A 164 25.16 13.64 -11.02
N ARG A 165 24.05 13.00 -10.69
CA ARG A 165 23.52 12.93 -9.34
C ARG A 165 23.18 11.49 -9.03
N GLY A 166 23.28 11.11 -7.78
CA GLY A 166 22.78 9.82 -7.38
C GLY A 166 22.85 9.63 -5.88
N GLY A 167 22.18 8.60 -5.39
CA GLY A 167 22.16 8.29 -3.99
C GLY A 167 21.40 7.03 -3.64
N TYR A 168 21.54 6.67 -2.39
CA TYR A 168 20.86 5.59 -1.72
C TYR A 168 20.32 6.09 -0.39
N SER A 169 19.12 5.66 -0.03
CA SER A 169 18.61 5.82 1.32
C SER A 169 17.81 4.61 1.75
N ARG A 170 17.93 4.26 3.02
CA ARG A 170 17.01 3.37 3.71
C ARG A 170 16.05 4.19 4.57
N THR A 171 14.79 3.82 4.57
CA THR A 171 13.77 4.34 5.49
C THR A 171 12.99 3.19 6.09
N ASN A 172 12.41 3.42 7.25
CA ASN A 172 11.48 2.50 7.88
C ASN A 172 10.09 3.16 7.92
N ASP A 173 9.04 2.34 7.83
CA ASP A 173 7.66 2.79 7.97
C ASP A 173 7.10 2.35 9.32
N TYR A 174 6.23 3.13 9.93
CA TYR A 174 5.69 2.79 11.25
C TYR A 174 4.39 2.01 11.12
N ALA A 175 4.14 1.15 12.11
CA ALA A 175 2.83 0.56 12.28
C ALA A 175 1.81 1.69 12.55
N PHE A 176 0.90 1.92 11.61
CA PHE A 176 -0.18 2.89 11.82
C PHE A 176 -1.19 2.34 12.82
N THR A 177 -1.84 3.25 13.55
CA THR A 177 -2.75 2.94 14.68
C THR A 177 -3.97 2.12 14.28
N ASN A 178 -4.30 2.08 12.99
CA ASN A 178 -5.36 1.23 12.45
C ASN A 178 -5.11 -0.27 12.70
N ILE A 179 -3.86 -0.72 12.87
CA ILE A 179 -3.56 -2.12 13.20
C ILE A 179 -4.07 -2.47 14.61
N ALA A 180 -3.73 -1.65 15.61
CA ALA A 180 -4.23 -1.81 16.98
C ALA A 180 -5.77 -1.74 17.03
N LEU A 181 -6.37 -0.83 16.26
CA LEU A 181 -7.82 -0.73 16.09
C LEU A 181 -8.42 -2.04 15.52
N ASN A 182 -7.81 -2.64 14.51
CA ASN A 182 -8.30 -3.88 13.92
C ASN A 182 -8.29 -5.05 14.91
N ILE A 183 -7.29 -5.10 15.81
CA ILE A 183 -7.23 -6.06 16.92
C ILE A 183 -8.34 -5.77 17.93
N TRP A 184 -8.49 -4.50 18.36
CA TRP A 184 -9.51 -4.08 19.32
C TRP A 184 -10.95 -4.22 18.82
N SER A 185 -11.15 -4.20 17.50
CA SER A 185 -12.47 -4.42 16.87
C SER A 185 -12.79 -5.90 16.58
N ALA A 186 -11.95 -6.83 17.05
CA ALA A 186 -12.08 -8.27 16.85
C ALA A 186 -12.05 -9.02 18.19
N PHE A 187 -12.25 -10.33 18.16
CA PHE A 187 -12.10 -11.17 19.34
C PHE A 187 -10.64 -11.08 19.82
N PRO A 188 -10.36 -10.88 21.13
CA PRO A 188 -11.24 -11.09 22.28
C PRO A 188 -12.00 -9.86 22.80
N PHE A 189 -11.96 -8.71 22.12
CA PHE A 189 -12.71 -7.53 22.57
C PHE A 189 -14.13 -7.54 22.01
N VAL A 190 -14.27 -7.90 20.74
CA VAL A 190 -15.55 -7.85 20.03
C VAL A 190 -15.89 -9.25 19.53
N ALA A 191 -17.11 -9.69 19.83
CA ALA A 191 -17.69 -10.88 19.23
C ALA A 191 -18.51 -10.47 17.99
N ALA A 192 -18.07 -10.90 16.81
CA ALA A 192 -18.79 -10.71 15.57
C ALA A 192 -19.83 -11.82 15.42
N PHE A 193 -21.10 -11.44 15.41
CA PHE A 193 -22.20 -12.37 15.21
C PHE A 193 -22.78 -12.18 13.82
N ILE A 194 -22.77 -13.27 13.06
CA ILE A 194 -23.39 -13.36 11.75
C ILE A 194 -24.56 -14.31 11.91
N SER A 195 -25.73 -13.95 11.38
CA SER A 195 -26.86 -14.87 11.29
C SER A 195 -26.93 -15.46 9.88
N PRO A 196 -26.41 -16.69 9.64
CA PRO A 196 -26.64 -17.40 8.41
C PRO A 196 -27.88 -18.29 8.61
N THR A 197 -28.93 -18.16 7.78
CA THR A 197 -29.67 -19.33 7.22
C THR A 197 -30.97 -19.01 6.47
N ALA A 198 -31.59 -17.83 6.62
CA ALA A 198 -32.81 -17.51 5.87
C ALA A 198 -32.87 -16.01 5.52
N PRO A 199 -33.43 -15.64 4.35
CA PRO A 199 -33.78 -14.25 4.06
C PRO A 199 -34.62 -13.67 5.20
N ILE A 200 -34.20 -12.57 5.81
CA ILE A 200 -34.92 -11.94 6.93
C ILE A 200 -35.76 -10.80 6.34
N THR A 201 -37.09 -10.94 6.36
CA THR A 201 -38.04 -9.88 6.02
C THR A 201 -38.28 -8.98 7.23
N LEU A 202 -37.99 -7.70 7.12
CA LEU A 202 -38.08 -6.71 8.21
C LEU A 202 -39.38 -5.88 8.16
N LEU A 203 -40.10 -5.89 7.04
CA LEU A 203 -41.41 -5.27 6.92
C LEU A 203 -42.51 -6.26 7.34
N GLY A 204 -42.91 -6.17 8.60
CA GLY A 204 -44.04 -6.90 9.18
C GLY A 204 -43.88 -7.04 10.70
N GLU A 205 -44.73 -6.34 11.46
CA GLU A 205 -44.94 -6.62 12.88
C GLU A 205 -45.57 -8.02 13.04
N SER A 206 -44.78 -9.07 12.92
CA SER A 206 -45.24 -10.44 13.15
C SER A 206 -44.08 -11.31 13.61
N ALA A 207 -43.74 -11.18 14.90
CA ALA A 207 -42.96 -12.11 15.73
C ALA A 207 -41.56 -12.60 15.27
N ALA A 208 -41.17 -12.45 14.01
CA ALA A 208 -39.89 -12.88 13.43
C ALA A 208 -38.79 -11.81 13.57
N SER A 209 -39.15 -10.52 13.62
CA SER A 209 -38.23 -9.44 13.98
C SER A 209 -37.72 -9.56 15.42
N ASN A 210 -38.56 -10.09 16.32
CA ASN A 210 -38.13 -10.46 17.67
C ASN A 210 -37.09 -11.58 17.67
N GLY A 211 -37.05 -12.47 16.68
CA GLY A 211 -36.09 -13.58 16.61
C GLY A 211 -34.64 -13.13 16.43
N VAL A 212 -34.41 -12.13 15.57
CA VAL A 212 -33.07 -11.56 15.34
C VAL A 212 -32.62 -10.74 16.55
N VAL A 213 -33.52 -9.89 17.08
CA VAL A 213 -33.25 -9.09 18.28
C VAL A 213 -33.03 -9.99 19.51
N SER A 214 -33.77 -11.08 19.68
CA SER A 214 -33.62 -12.01 20.81
C SER A 214 -32.46 -13.01 20.65
N ALA A 215 -32.11 -13.42 19.43
CA ALA A 215 -30.90 -14.20 19.15
C ALA A 215 -29.64 -13.39 19.49
N PHE A 216 -29.65 -12.08 19.23
CA PHE A 216 -28.54 -11.21 19.63
C PHE A 216 -28.64 -10.75 21.09
N ALA A 217 -29.83 -10.51 21.66
CA ALA A 217 -30.01 -9.99 23.03
C ALA A 217 -29.61 -10.99 24.12
N ASN A 218 -29.73 -12.31 23.89
CA ASN A 218 -29.39 -13.34 24.88
C ASN A 218 -27.89 -13.71 24.95
N LEU A 219 -27.02 -13.02 24.22
CA LEU A 219 -25.60 -13.39 24.07
C LEU A 219 -24.69 -13.01 25.25
N ASN A 220 -25.22 -12.31 26.26
CA ASN A 220 -24.50 -12.04 27.50
C ASN A 220 -24.54 -13.22 28.50
N SER A 221 -25.17 -14.35 28.14
CA SER A 221 -25.55 -15.40 29.11
C SER A 221 -25.13 -16.85 28.81
N PRO A 222 -24.80 -17.32 27.59
CA PRO A 222 -24.16 -18.64 27.41
C PRO A 222 -22.62 -18.55 27.40
N PRO A 223 -21.89 -19.61 27.79
CA PRO A 223 -20.44 -19.67 27.58
C PRO A 223 -20.14 -19.65 26.09
N ILE A 224 -19.59 -18.53 25.62
CA ILE A 224 -19.13 -18.33 24.26
C ILE A 224 -17.89 -19.22 24.04
N ASN A 225 -17.84 -20.01 22.97
CA ASN A 225 -16.61 -20.73 22.59
C ASN A 225 -15.62 -19.74 21.94
N PRO A 226 -14.49 -19.38 22.59
CA PRO A 226 -13.52 -18.40 22.07
C PRO A 226 -12.88 -18.81 20.75
N ASP A 227 -12.76 -20.12 20.52
CA ASP A 227 -12.11 -20.67 19.34
C ASP A 227 -13.02 -20.61 18.11
N ALA A 228 -14.32 -20.37 18.29
CA ALA A 228 -15.28 -20.19 17.21
C ALA A 228 -15.26 -18.80 16.57
N PHE A 229 -14.56 -17.82 17.17
CA PHE A 229 -14.51 -16.44 16.65
C PHE A 229 -13.25 -16.21 15.82
N ALA A 230 -13.42 -15.45 14.73
CA ALA A 230 -12.28 -14.94 13.97
C ALA A 230 -11.49 -13.96 14.83
N ARG A 231 -10.17 -14.10 14.82
CA ARG A 231 -9.24 -13.22 15.55
C ARG A 231 -8.47 -12.36 14.58
N THR A 232 -8.08 -11.15 15.02
CA THR A 232 -7.07 -10.37 14.33
C THR A 232 -5.87 -10.22 15.25
N VAL A 233 -4.71 -10.63 14.75
CA VAL A 233 -3.47 -10.62 15.51
C VAL A 233 -2.34 -10.09 14.63
N VAL A 234 -1.24 -9.71 15.25
CA VAL A 234 0.04 -9.45 14.57
C VAL A 234 0.98 -10.64 14.77
N SER A 235 2.05 -10.73 13.98
CA SER A 235 3.13 -11.69 14.25
C SER A 235 3.92 -11.30 15.51
N GLU A 236 4.59 -12.27 16.14
CA GLU A 236 5.45 -12.01 17.30
C GLU A 236 6.61 -11.08 16.97
N ASP A 237 7.12 -11.17 15.74
CA ASP A 237 8.20 -10.35 15.18
C ASP A 237 7.70 -9.07 14.50
N PHE A 238 6.47 -8.62 14.77
CA PHE A 238 5.89 -7.49 14.06
C PHE A 238 6.69 -6.19 14.27
N HIS A 239 7.26 -5.66 13.19
CA HIS A 239 8.25 -4.59 13.21
C HIS A 239 8.00 -3.55 12.11
N ALA A 240 8.78 -2.47 12.08
CA ALA A 240 8.68 -1.46 11.03
C ALA A 240 9.16 -2.03 9.67
N PRO A 241 8.39 -1.92 8.58
CA PRO A 241 8.85 -2.29 7.25
C PRO A 241 10.06 -1.48 6.82
N THR A 242 10.91 -2.07 5.98
CA THR A 242 12.09 -1.38 5.44
C THR A 242 11.89 -1.06 3.95
N TYR A 243 12.27 0.16 3.55
CA TYR A 243 12.25 0.63 2.18
C TYR A 243 13.64 1.14 1.79
N ASP A 244 14.23 0.51 0.79
CA ASP A 244 15.50 0.91 0.19
C ASP A 244 15.22 1.66 -1.11
N SER A 245 15.69 2.90 -1.24
CA SER A 245 15.58 3.70 -2.46
C SER A 245 16.94 4.03 -3.05
N PHE A 246 16.98 4.01 -4.39
CA PHE A 246 18.16 4.28 -5.19
C PHE A 246 17.77 5.25 -6.30
N SER A 247 18.59 6.27 -6.52
CA SER A 247 18.41 7.15 -7.67
C SER A 247 19.75 7.46 -8.33
N PHE A 248 19.71 7.63 -9.63
CA PHE A 248 20.83 8.13 -10.43
C PHE A 248 20.28 8.98 -11.56
N GLU A 249 20.87 10.14 -11.82
CA GLU A 249 20.44 11.06 -12.86
C GLU A 249 21.65 11.65 -13.59
N ALA A 250 21.57 11.70 -14.90
CA ALA A 250 22.44 12.50 -15.75
C ALA A 250 21.65 13.68 -16.32
N GLN A 251 22.11 14.90 -16.06
CA GLN A 251 21.58 16.14 -16.62
C GLN A 251 22.58 16.75 -17.59
N ARG A 252 22.15 17.01 -18.82
CA ARG A 252 22.96 17.64 -19.88
C ARG A 252 22.30 18.91 -20.38
N GLU A 253 23.01 20.03 -20.32
CA GLU A 253 22.64 21.27 -21.02
C GLU A 253 23.18 21.25 -22.45
N PHE A 254 22.29 21.23 -23.45
CA PHE A 254 22.68 21.27 -24.86
C PHE A 254 22.85 22.70 -25.36
N SER A 255 22.02 23.62 -24.88
CA SER A 255 22.10 25.06 -25.15
C SER A 255 21.58 25.84 -23.93
N ARG A 256 21.72 27.18 -23.95
CA ARG A 256 21.32 28.06 -22.83
C ARG A 256 19.84 27.93 -22.42
N ASP A 257 19.05 27.31 -23.28
CA ASP A 257 17.61 27.16 -23.21
C ASP A 257 17.14 25.71 -23.36
N VAL A 258 18.05 24.71 -23.48
CA VAL A 258 17.67 23.29 -23.63
C VAL A 258 18.44 22.40 -22.67
N VAL A 259 17.69 21.65 -21.84
CA VAL A 259 18.23 20.68 -20.88
C VAL A 259 17.53 19.34 -21.06
N LEU A 260 18.31 18.27 -21.05
CA LEU A 260 17.81 16.90 -20.95
C LEU A 260 18.25 16.31 -19.62
N ARG A 261 17.35 15.59 -18.95
CA ARG A 261 17.68 14.73 -17.82
C ARG A 261 17.23 13.31 -18.11
N VAL A 262 18.08 12.36 -17.77
CA VAL A 262 17.78 10.93 -17.81
C VAL A 262 18.11 10.37 -16.42
N GLY A 263 17.09 9.89 -15.74
CA GLY A 263 17.14 9.36 -14.39
C GLY A 263 16.72 7.90 -14.34
N TYR A 264 17.32 7.18 -13.41
CA TYR A 264 16.87 5.88 -12.92
C TYR A 264 16.44 6.04 -11.47
N VAL A 265 15.28 5.50 -11.14
CA VAL A 265 14.77 5.40 -9.75
C VAL A 265 14.44 3.95 -9.48
N GLY A 266 15.02 3.38 -8.43
CA GLY A 266 14.74 2.04 -7.97
C GLY A 266 14.30 2.05 -6.53
N SER A 267 13.39 1.14 -6.16
CA SER A 267 13.13 0.88 -4.76
C SER A 267 12.80 -0.57 -4.45
N LYS A 268 13.10 -0.97 -3.22
CA LYS A 268 12.84 -2.31 -2.71
C LYS A 268 12.20 -2.21 -1.33
N GLY A 269 10.99 -2.72 -1.21
CA GLY A 269 10.33 -2.96 0.08
C GLY A 269 10.70 -4.34 0.61
N ASN A 270 11.05 -4.42 1.89
CA ASN A 270 11.36 -5.66 2.58
C ASN A 270 10.65 -5.73 3.93
N GLY A 271 10.02 -6.87 4.22
CA GLY A 271 9.22 -7.03 5.42
C GLY A 271 8.05 -6.06 5.47
N LEU A 272 7.42 -5.81 4.32
CA LEU A 272 6.20 -5.00 4.22
C LEU A 272 5.06 -5.70 4.95
N PHE A 273 4.08 -4.92 5.42
CA PHE A 273 2.93 -5.52 6.05
C PHE A 273 2.06 -6.26 5.04
N GLN A 274 1.65 -7.48 5.38
CA GLN A 274 0.77 -8.32 4.57
C GLN A 274 -0.21 -9.04 5.50
N THR A 275 -1.42 -9.32 5.01
CA THR A 275 -2.39 -10.15 5.72
C THR A 275 -2.28 -11.60 5.27
N LEU A 276 -2.19 -12.52 6.22
CA LEU A 276 -2.16 -13.97 6.02
C LEU A 276 -3.29 -14.64 6.81
N ASP A 277 -3.62 -15.88 6.45
CA ASP A 277 -4.34 -16.78 7.35
C ASP A 277 -3.33 -17.43 8.29
N GLY A 278 -3.42 -17.12 9.58
CA GLY A 278 -2.63 -17.75 10.64
C GLY A 278 -3.13 -19.15 11.03
N ASN A 279 -4.30 -19.57 10.52
CA ASN A 279 -4.81 -20.93 10.65
C ASN A 279 -5.36 -21.41 9.29
N PRO A 280 -4.52 -21.47 8.24
CA PRO A 280 -4.94 -21.69 6.86
C PRO A 280 -5.65 -23.03 6.70
N ARG A 281 -6.52 -23.10 5.68
CA ARG A 281 -7.03 -24.39 5.20
C ARG A 281 -5.95 -25.16 4.49
N LEU A 282 -5.94 -26.47 4.66
CA LEU A 282 -5.03 -27.34 3.90
C LEU A 282 -5.34 -27.17 2.40
N PRO A 283 -4.32 -27.22 1.51
CA PRO A 283 -4.54 -27.08 0.08
C PRO A 283 -5.63 -28.04 -0.42
N PHE A 284 -6.58 -27.51 -1.19
CA PHE A 284 -7.72 -28.27 -1.75
C PHE A 284 -8.64 -28.92 -0.72
N SER A 285 -8.63 -28.42 0.53
CA SER A 285 -9.46 -28.91 1.63
C SER A 285 -10.31 -27.78 2.23
N THR A 286 -11.41 -28.15 2.85
CA THR A 286 -12.21 -27.24 3.70
C THR A 286 -11.73 -27.22 5.15
N VAL A 287 -10.77 -28.08 5.51
CA VAL A 287 -10.26 -28.28 6.87
C VAL A 287 -9.07 -27.33 7.13
N ARG A 288 -9.12 -26.63 8.27
CA ARG A 288 -8.02 -25.80 8.79
C ARG A 288 -6.90 -26.63 9.42
N VAL A 289 -5.68 -26.10 9.45
CA VAL A 289 -4.54 -26.71 10.15
C VAL A 289 -4.90 -27.05 11.60
N ASN A 290 -5.56 -26.13 12.30
CA ASN A 290 -6.23 -26.39 13.57
C ASN A 290 -7.75 -26.38 13.36
N PRO A 291 -8.41 -27.56 13.30
CA PRO A 291 -9.85 -27.66 13.09
C PRO A 291 -10.69 -27.11 14.25
N ALA A 292 -10.13 -27.00 15.45
CA ALA A 292 -10.84 -26.50 16.62
C ALA A 292 -10.94 -24.97 16.65
N GLN A 293 -10.12 -24.28 15.84
CA GLN A 293 -10.04 -22.82 15.81
C GLN A 293 -10.56 -22.26 14.48
N ASN A 294 -11.21 -21.10 14.57
CA ASN A 294 -11.63 -20.34 13.40
C ASN A 294 -10.42 -19.60 12.76
N VAL A 295 -10.71 -18.70 11.82
CA VAL A 295 -9.77 -17.80 11.17
C VAL A 295 -8.89 -17.08 12.18
N ILE A 296 -7.59 -17.03 11.89
CA ILE A 296 -6.68 -16.09 12.51
C ILE A 296 -6.22 -15.14 11.41
N ARG A 297 -6.74 -13.91 11.40
CA ARG A 297 -6.27 -12.87 10.48
C ARG A 297 -4.95 -12.32 11.01
N LEU A 298 -3.85 -12.86 10.49
CA LEU A 298 -2.50 -12.55 10.90
C LEU A 298 -1.96 -11.38 10.07
N ARG A 299 -1.58 -10.28 10.72
CA ARG A 299 -0.79 -9.20 10.11
C ARG A 299 0.69 -9.47 10.36
N ALA A 300 1.45 -9.66 9.30
CA ALA A 300 2.86 -10.01 9.40
C ALA A 300 3.73 -9.12 8.51
N ASN A 301 5.02 -9.07 8.80
CA ASN A 301 6.05 -8.43 7.98
C ASN A 301 6.52 -9.36 6.85
N SER A 302 5.57 -9.89 6.08
CA SER A 302 5.84 -10.94 5.09
C SER A 302 5.87 -10.43 3.65
N GLY A 303 5.40 -9.21 3.40
CA GLY A 303 5.33 -8.63 2.06
C GLY A 303 6.67 -8.13 1.52
N SER A 304 6.78 -8.07 0.20
CA SER A 304 7.95 -7.56 -0.49
C SER A 304 7.57 -6.86 -1.79
N SER A 305 8.38 -5.87 -2.18
CA SER A 305 8.14 -5.14 -3.43
C SER A 305 9.43 -4.69 -4.10
N THR A 306 9.39 -4.56 -5.41
CA THR A 306 10.50 -4.11 -6.26
C THR A 306 9.97 -3.19 -7.34
N TYR A 307 10.46 -1.95 -7.36
CA TYR A 307 10.13 -0.93 -8.34
C TYR A 307 11.38 -0.49 -9.07
N HIS A 308 11.28 -0.38 -10.39
CA HIS A 308 12.32 0.20 -11.23
C HIS A 308 11.68 1.19 -12.19
N SER A 309 12.34 2.32 -12.42
CA SER A 309 11.86 3.34 -13.35
C SER A 309 13.00 4.03 -14.07
N MET A 310 12.76 4.31 -15.36
CA MET A 310 13.52 5.26 -16.15
C MET A 310 12.67 6.51 -16.33
N GLN A 311 13.24 7.66 -16.01
CA GLN A 311 12.59 8.96 -16.12
C GLN A 311 13.39 9.84 -17.07
N VAL A 312 12.74 10.37 -18.09
CA VAL A 312 13.34 11.29 -19.05
C VAL A 312 12.58 12.60 -18.97
N SER A 313 13.29 13.70 -18.81
CA SER A 313 12.70 15.04 -18.91
C SER A 313 13.47 15.89 -19.88
N PHE A 314 12.75 16.55 -20.77
CA PHE A 314 13.27 17.53 -21.71
C PHE A 314 12.64 18.88 -21.39
N ASP A 315 13.48 19.86 -21.11
CA ASP A 315 13.06 21.23 -20.86
C ASP A 315 13.65 22.15 -21.91
N LYS A 316 12.77 22.86 -22.61
CA LYS A 316 13.11 23.99 -23.46
C LYS A 316 12.50 25.26 -22.89
N ARG A 317 13.35 26.19 -22.46
CA ARG A 317 12.94 27.54 -22.04
C ARG A 317 12.43 28.33 -23.24
N LEU A 318 11.50 29.26 -22.96
CA LEU A 318 10.93 30.13 -23.99
C LEU A 318 12.03 30.89 -24.71
N SER A 319 12.12 30.63 -25.99
CA SER A 319 13.08 31.25 -26.90
C SER A 319 12.54 31.12 -28.32
N ARG A 320 12.65 32.19 -29.10
CA ARG A 320 12.17 32.21 -30.50
C ARG A 320 10.70 31.74 -30.62
N GLY A 321 9.87 32.15 -29.67
CA GLY A 321 8.44 31.82 -29.64
C GLY A 321 8.08 30.40 -29.22
N PHE A 322 9.03 29.59 -28.70
CA PHE A 322 8.73 28.21 -28.32
C PHE A 322 9.29 27.84 -26.94
N SER A 323 8.47 27.21 -26.11
CA SER A 323 8.87 26.53 -24.88
C SER A 323 8.17 25.18 -24.74
N ALA A 324 8.84 24.22 -24.13
CA ALA A 324 8.28 22.90 -23.90
C ALA A 324 8.86 22.26 -22.63
N GLY A 325 8.03 21.58 -21.87
CA GLY A 325 8.42 20.65 -20.82
C GLY A 325 7.83 19.29 -21.14
N LEU A 326 8.66 18.29 -21.44
CA LEU A 326 8.24 16.94 -21.82
C LEU A 326 8.81 15.95 -20.83
N TYR A 327 7.97 15.05 -20.31
CA TYR A 327 8.32 14.11 -19.26
C TYR A 327 7.83 12.72 -19.64
N TYR A 328 8.74 11.76 -19.68
CA TYR A 328 8.44 10.37 -19.93
C TYR A 328 8.93 9.52 -18.75
N THR A 329 8.08 8.63 -18.28
CA THR A 329 8.41 7.65 -17.25
C THR A 329 8.06 6.27 -17.79
N TRP A 330 9.07 5.42 -17.83
CA TRP A 330 8.88 3.98 -17.88
C TRP A 330 9.01 3.43 -16.47
N SER A 331 8.16 2.47 -16.09
CA SER A 331 8.28 1.79 -14.81
C SER A 331 7.88 0.32 -14.85
N SER A 332 8.36 -0.41 -13.85
CA SER A 332 7.96 -1.79 -13.55
C SER A 332 7.87 -1.94 -12.05
N PHE A 333 6.67 -2.17 -11.54
CA PHE A 333 6.40 -2.41 -10.12
C PHE A 333 5.89 -3.83 -9.90
N ILE A 334 6.61 -4.62 -9.11
CA ILE A 334 6.28 -6.00 -8.77
C ILE A 334 6.18 -6.12 -7.25
N ASP A 335 5.11 -6.72 -6.74
CA ASP A 335 4.89 -7.01 -5.32
C ASP A 335 4.16 -8.35 -5.13
N ASP A 336 4.13 -8.86 -3.90
CA ASP A 336 3.34 -10.05 -3.48
C ASP A 336 2.06 -9.68 -2.72
N ALA A 337 1.93 -8.42 -2.32
CA ALA A 337 0.71 -7.78 -1.86
C ALA A 337 0.87 -6.28 -2.04
N SER A 338 -0.07 -5.66 -2.75
CA SER A 338 -0.02 -4.21 -2.95
C SER A 338 -0.46 -3.43 -1.71
N GLU A 339 -1.31 -4.00 -0.87
CA GLU A 339 -1.78 -3.34 0.35
C GLU A 339 -2.21 -4.34 1.42
N ILE A 340 -2.25 -3.90 2.68
CA ILE A 340 -2.61 -4.70 3.85
C ILE A 340 -4.13 -4.66 4.16
N PHE A 341 -4.85 -3.63 3.70
CA PHE A 341 -6.32 -3.51 3.75
C PHE A 341 -6.89 -3.28 2.34
N ASN A 342 -7.46 -4.33 1.70
CA ASN A 342 -8.03 -4.32 0.34
C ASN A 342 -8.24 -2.90 -0.25
N PRO A 343 -7.43 -2.47 -1.23
CA PRO A 343 -7.45 -1.08 -1.71
C PRO A 343 -8.65 -0.78 -2.61
N SER A 344 -9.29 -1.83 -3.16
CA SER A 344 -10.47 -1.72 -4.03
C SER A 344 -11.33 -2.99 -3.98
N SER A 345 -12.50 -2.95 -4.61
CA SER A 345 -13.41 -4.11 -4.72
C SER A 345 -12.91 -5.21 -5.67
N GLY A 346 -11.84 -4.97 -6.42
CA GLY A 346 -11.25 -5.90 -7.40
C GLY A 346 -9.92 -6.52 -6.96
N GLU A 347 -9.54 -6.34 -5.70
CA GLU A 347 -8.24 -6.75 -5.17
C GLU A 347 -8.35 -7.43 -3.82
N VAL A 348 -7.46 -8.37 -3.57
CA VAL A 348 -7.45 -9.17 -2.33
C VAL A 348 -6.11 -8.96 -1.64
N ALA A 349 -6.13 -8.29 -0.49
CA ALA A 349 -4.99 -7.99 0.38
C ALA A 349 -4.59 -9.16 1.29
N VAL A 350 -5.05 -10.37 0.97
CA VAL A 350 -4.78 -11.60 1.72
C VAL A 350 -4.10 -12.58 0.78
N SER A 351 -3.01 -13.17 1.25
CA SER A 351 -2.34 -14.23 0.49
C SER A 351 -3.30 -15.40 0.25
N GLN A 352 -3.46 -15.81 -1.01
CA GLN A 352 -4.38 -16.90 -1.36
C GLN A 352 -3.93 -18.24 -0.79
N ASP A 353 -2.62 -18.50 -0.83
CA ASP A 353 -2.01 -19.66 -0.20
C ASP A 353 -0.97 -19.19 0.82
N SER A 354 -1.36 -19.21 2.09
CA SER A 354 -0.47 -18.81 3.18
C SER A 354 0.74 -19.75 3.36
N PHE A 355 0.74 -20.94 2.74
CA PHE A 355 1.91 -21.84 2.66
C PHE A 355 2.85 -21.52 1.50
N ASP A 356 2.38 -20.79 0.47
CA ASP A 356 3.19 -20.38 -0.68
C ASP A 356 2.88 -18.96 -1.17
N ARG A 357 3.29 -17.99 -0.34
CA ARG A 357 3.12 -16.55 -0.62
C ARG A 357 3.83 -16.07 -1.88
N ARG A 358 4.80 -16.84 -2.40
CA ARG A 358 5.52 -16.47 -3.64
C ARG A 358 4.62 -16.54 -4.86
N ALA A 359 3.56 -17.35 -4.81
CA ALA A 359 2.54 -17.42 -5.87
C ALA A 359 1.70 -16.13 -5.98
N ASP A 360 1.78 -15.23 -5.01
CA ASP A 360 1.13 -13.93 -5.07
C ASP A 360 1.95 -12.86 -5.82
N ARG A 361 3.20 -13.17 -6.18
CA ARG A 361 4.12 -12.18 -6.74
C ARG A 361 3.77 -11.84 -8.20
N ALA A 362 3.29 -10.63 -8.43
CA ALA A 362 2.84 -10.17 -9.74
C ALA A 362 3.11 -8.66 -9.93
N ARG A 363 2.62 -8.09 -11.05
CA ARG A 363 2.61 -6.63 -11.20
C ARG A 363 1.71 -6.02 -10.12
N SER A 364 2.24 -5.02 -9.42
CA SER A 364 1.54 -4.26 -8.40
C SER A 364 0.31 -3.57 -8.98
N THR A 365 -0.78 -3.44 -8.22
CA THR A 365 -1.94 -2.62 -8.64
C THR A 365 -1.56 -1.16 -8.94
N TYR A 366 -0.48 -0.68 -8.33
CA TYR A 366 0.04 0.67 -8.50
C TYR A 366 0.95 0.83 -9.72
N ASP A 367 1.25 -0.26 -10.45
CA ASP A 367 2.11 -0.22 -11.62
C ASP A 367 1.47 0.60 -12.75
N ARG A 368 2.21 1.56 -13.29
CA ARG A 368 1.82 2.36 -14.48
C ARG A 368 3.01 2.36 -15.43
N PRO A 369 3.12 1.34 -16.31
CA PRO A 369 4.37 1.09 -17.03
C PRO A 369 4.85 2.22 -17.92
N HIS A 370 3.94 2.96 -18.57
CA HIS A 370 4.29 4.13 -19.37
C HIS A 370 3.45 5.32 -18.97
N ARG A 371 4.12 6.46 -18.77
CA ARG A 371 3.48 7.75 -18.57
C ARG A 371 4.25 8.83 -19.32
N PHE A 372 3.58 9.49 -20.26
CA PHE A 372 4.10 10.64 -20.98
C PHE A 372 3.23 11.85 -20.66
N SER A 373 3.81 12.90 -20.10
CA SER A 373 3.12 14.15 -19.83
C SER A 373 3.94 15.32 -20.31
N GLY A 374 3.29 16.41 -20.69
CA GLY A 374 4.04 17.59 -21.08
C GLY A 374 3.17 18.82 -21.23
N ASN A 375 3.88 19.94 -21.31
CA ASN A 375 3.32 21.24 -21.62
C ASN A 375 4.09 21.86 -22.79
N VAL A 376 3.37 22.50 -23.70
CA VAL A 376 3.94 23.20 -24.85
C VAL A 376 3.32 24.57 -24.95
N VAL A 377 4.17 25.56 -25.21
CA VAL A 377 3.80 26.94 -25.45
C VAL A 377 4.43 27.38 -26.76
N TYR A 378 3.60 27.79 -27.71
CA TYR A 378 4.03 28.28 -29.01
C TYR A 378 3.40 29.64 -29.32
N GLU A 379 4.23 30.66 -29.44
CA GLU A 379 3.86 32.00 -29.89
C GLU A 379 3.85 32.01 -31.41
N LEU A 380 2.71 32.34 -32.01
CA LEU A 380 2.58 32.32 -33.46
C LEU A 380 3.57 33.32 -34.10
N PRO A 381 4.19 32.96 -35.25
CA PRO A 381 5.21 33.80 -35.89
C PRO A 381 4.63 35.03 -36.61
N TYR A 382 3.30 35.17 -36.64
CA TYR A 382 2.62 36.23 -37.38
C TYR A 382 2.32 37.43 -36.48
N PHE A 383 2.56 38.64 -37.01
CA PHE A 383 2.25 39.92 -36.35
C PHE A 383 2.82 40.06 -34.93
N GLN A 384 3.98 39.47 -34.65
CA GLN A 384 4.59 39.47 -33.31
C GLN A 384 4.84 40.87 -32.75
N ASP A 385 5.23 41.81 -33.60
CA ASP A 385 5.46 43.21 -33.23
C ASP A 385 4.16 43.98 -32.93
N GLN A 386 2.99 43.39 -33.21
CA GLN A 386 1.65 43.94 -32.99
C GLN A 386 1.49 45.39 -33.51
N ARG A 387 2.07 45.72 -34.68
CA ARG A 387 2.01 47.07 -35.24
C ARG A 387 0.74 47.31 -36.04
N GLY A 388 0.08 48.46 -35.78
CA GLY A 388 -1.11 48.89 -36.50
C GLY A 388 -2.35 48.06 -36.16
N PHE A 389 -3.50 48.42 -36.75
CA PHE A 389 -4.77 47.75 -36.46
C PHE A 389 -4.73 46.23 -36.69
N LEU A 390 -4.23 45.81 -37.86
CA LEU A 390 -4.08 44.39 -38.20
C LEU A 390 -3.11 43.66 -37.26
N GLY A 391 -2.02 44.30 -36.86
CA GLY A 391 -1.06 43.71 -35.92
C GLY A 391 -1.62 43.50 -34.52
N HIS A 392 -2.45 44.43 -34.02
CA HIS A 392 -3.11 44.27 -32.73
C HIS A 392 -4.24 43.22 -32.74
N VAL A 393 -4.91 43.02 -33.87
CA VAL A 393 -6.00 42.03 -33.99
C VAL A 393 -5.46 40.62 -34.25
N LEU A 394 -4.42 40.49 -35.07
CA LEU A 394 -3.91 39.19 -35.54
C LEU A 394 -2.59 38.77 -34.88
N GLY A 395 -1.99 39.62 -34.03
CA GLY A 395 -0.73 39.36 -33.34
C GLY A 395 -0.88 38.99 -31.87
N GLY A 396 0.20 38.49 -31.26
CA GLY A 396 0.22 38.11 -29.84
C GLY A 396 -0.46 36.78 -29.50
N TRP A 397 -0.94 36.05 -30.51
CA TRP A 397 -1.58 34.75 -30.33
C TRP A 397 -0.58 33.69 -29.86
N GLN A 398 -0.99 32.89 -28.88
CA GLN A 398 -0.21 31.81 -28.32
C GLN A 398 -1.07 30.54 -28.23
N ILE A 399 -0.47 29.41 -28.57
CA ILE A 399 -1.05 28.08 -28.36
C ILE A 399 -0.41 27.49 -27.11
N ASN A 400 -1.25 27.19 -26.13
CA ASN A 400 -0.86 26.53 -24.89
C ASN A 400 -1.49 25.14 -24.86
N SER A 401 -0.70 24.14 -24.52
CA SER A 401 -1.18 22.76 -24.45
C SER A 401 -0.61 22.06 -23.23
N PHE A 402 -1.44 21.26 -22.58
CA PHE A 402 -1.05 20.28 -21.59
C PHE A 402 -1.66 18.93 -21.98
N PHE A 403 -0.87 17.87 -21.90
CA PHE A 403 -1.34 16.53 -22.23
C PHE A 403 -0.74 15.51 -21.27
N THR A 404 -1.45 14.40 -21.10
CA THR A 404 -0.97 13.22 -20.38
C THR A 404 -1.50 11.97 -21.08
N PHE A 405 -0.59 11.08 -21.44
CA PHE A 405 -0.84 9.75 -21.96
C PHE A 405 -0.28 8.76 -20.95
N GLN A 406 -1.06 7.77 -20.54
CA GLN A 406 -0.62 6.77 -19.57
C GLN A 406 -1.19 5.40 -19.89
N SER A 407 -0.43 4.35 -19.58
CA SER A 407 -0.93 2.98 -19.59
C SER A 407 -2.03 2.78 -18.55
N GLY A 408 -2.88 1.76 -18.78
CA GLY A 408 -3.85 1.30 -17.80
C GLY A 408 -3.20 0.69 -16.56
N ALA A 409 -4.01 0.48 -15.52
CA ALA A 409 -3.64 -0.29 -14.35
C ALA A 409 -3.66 -1.79 -14.67
N PRO A 410 -2.76 -2.61 -14.08
CA PRO A 410 -3.00 -4.05 -14.06
C PRO A 410 -4.26 -4.36 -13.25
N PHE A 411 -4.88 -5.49 -13.55
CA PHE A 411 -6.02 -6.00 -12.79
C PHE A 411 -5.86 -7.50 -12.55
N THR A 412 -6.48 -7.98 -11.47
CA THR A 412 -6.46 -9.40 -11.09
C THR A 412 -7.77 -10.07 -11.50
N VAL A 413 -7.68 -11.20 -12.19
CA VAL A 413 -8.87 -12.04 -12.49
C VAL A 413 -9.20 -12.88 -11.27
N LEU A 414 -10.45 -12.82 -10.82
CA LEU A 414 -10.95 -13.51 -9.63
C LEU A 414 -12.08 -14.48 -10.01
N ASN A 415 -12.12 -15.65 -9.37
CA ASN A 415 -13.00 -16.78 -9.67
C ASN A 415 -14.46 -16.58 -9.21
N GLY A 416 -14.81 -15.42 -8.64
CA GLY A 416 -16.16 -15.08 -8.16
C GLY A 416 -16.77 -16.03 -7.11
N SER A 417 -16.04 -17.05 -6.69
CA SER A 417 -16.41 -18.10 -5.75
C SER A 417 -15.16 -18.71 -5.12
N ASP A 418 -15.26 -19.11 -3.86
CA ASP A 418 -14.20 -19.78 -3.10
C ASP A 418 -14.75 -21.11 -2.54
N PRO A 419 -14.80 -22.18 -3.37
CA PRO A 419 -15.44 -23.45 -2.99
C PRO A 419 -14.77 -24.13 -1.78
N THR A 420 -13.47 -23.93 -1.62
CA THR A 420 -12.69 -24.42 -0.49
C THR A 420 -12.75 -23.49 0.71
N GLY A 421 -13.31 -22.28 0.55
CA GLY A 421 -13.30 -21.15 1.49
C GLY A 421 -11.91 -20.80 2.03
N ALA A 422 -10.88 -20.89 1.19
CA ALA A 422 -9.49 -20.60 1.53
C ALA A 422 -9.30 -19.19 2.10
N LEU A 423 -10.10 -18.21 1.64
CA LEU A 423 -10.05 -16.82 2.07
C LEU A 423 -11.30 -16.39 2.86
N SER A 424 -12.25 -17.31 3.04
CA SER A 424 -13.52 -17.07 3.72
C SER A 424 -13.31 -16.66 5.17
N GLY A 425 -13.88 -15.50 5.53
CA GLY A 425 -13.78 -14.91 6.88
C GLY A 425 -12.53 -14.05 7.13
N ILE A 426 -11.59 -13.98 6.18
CA ILE A 426 -10.36 -13.16 6.29
C ILE A 426 -10.50 -11.88 5.46
N ALA A 427 -10.97 -12.03 4.22
CA ALA A 427 -11.18 -10.96 3.25
C ALA A 427 -12.65 -10.50 3.24
N GLY A 428 -13.14 -9.95 4.36
CA GLY A 428 -14.56 -9.56 4.52
C GLY A 428 -15.08 -8.40 3.63
N LEU A 429 -14.28 -7.93 2.66
CA LEU A 429 -14.60 -6.78 1.79
C LEU A 429 -14.69 -7.15 0.30
N VAL A 430 -13.99 -8.20 -0.13
CA VAL A 430 -13.98 -8.69 -1.53
C VAL A 430 -14.35 -10.16 -1.44
N GLY A 431 -15.66 -10.42 -1.44
CA GLY A 431 -16.21 -11.74 -1.10
C GLY A 431 -15.54 -12.87 -1.87
N ASP A 432 -15.17 -13.95 -1.17
CA ASP A 432 -14.81 -15.28 -1.69
C ASP A 432 -14.14 -15.28 -3.09
N ALA A 433 -13.13 -14.42 -3.26
CA ALA A 433 -12.53 -14.14 -4.55
C ALA A 433 -11.11 -14.71 -4.61
N ILE A 434 -10.99 -16.00 -4.86
CA ILE A 434 -9.71 -16.63 -5.19
C ILE A 434 -9.33 -16.33 -6.65
N ARG A 435 -8.05 -16.23 -6.96
CA ARG A 435 -7.55 -16.22 -8.33
C ARG A 435 -7.61 -17.64 -8.92
N PRO A 436 -7.94 -17.78 -10.21
CA PRO A 436 -7.96 -19.07 -10.85
C PRO A 436 -6.51 -19.56 -11.05
N ASN A 437 -6.17 -20.76 -10.59
CA ASN A 437 -4.82 -21.36 -10.72
C ASN A 437 -4.56 -21.87 -12.15
N VAL A 438 -4.83 -21.05 -13.16
CA VAL A 438 -4.73 -21.40 -14.59
C VAL A 438 -4.08 -20.25 -15.34
N ILE A 439 -3.15 -20.59 -16.24
CA ILE A 439 -2.37 -19.63 -17.00
C ILE A 439 -2.89 -19.59 -18.44
N THR A 440 -2.88 -18.42 -19.04
CA THR A 440 -3.07 -18.23 -20.46
C THR A 440 -1.78 -17.71 -21.10
N SER A 441 -1.43 -18.22 -22.27
CA SER A 441 -0.32 -17.67 -23.08
C SER A 441 -0.74 -16.41 -23.86
N LEU A 442 -1.99 -15.99 -23.71
CA LEU A 442 -2.57 -14.86 -24.41
C LEU A 442 -2.29 -13.57 -23.66
N ASP A 443 -1.89 -12.53 -24.38
CA ASP A 443 -1.78 -11.18 -23.81
C ASP A 443 -3.17 -10.57 -23.65
N ILE A 444 -3.83 -10.93 -22.55
CA ILE A 444 -5.16 -10.44 -22.18
C ILE A 444 -5.19 -8.91 -22.01
N SER A 445 -4.04 -8.26 -21.80
CA SER A 445 -3.96 -6.81 -21.63
C SER A 445 -4.09 -6.06 -22.95
N GLY A 446 -3.80 -6.72 -24.07
CA GLY A 446 -3.98 -6.18 -25.42
C GLY A 446 -5.30 -6.57 -26.10
N MET A 447 -6.13 -7.38 -25.43
CA MET A 447 -7.37 -7.91 -26.00
C MET A 447 -8.56 -6.96 -25.80
N SER A 448 -9.44 -6.89 -26.78
CA SER A 448 -10.72 -6.20 -26.61
C SER A 448 -11.66 -6.99 -25.70
N ILE A 449 -12.71 -6.35 -25.18
CA ILE A 449 -13.75 -7.03 -24.39
C ILE A 449 -14.43 -8.13 -25.23
N GLU A 450 -14.62 -7.89 -26.54
CA GLU A 450 -15.19 -8.88 -27.45
C GLU A 450 -14.28 -10.10 -27.60
N ASP A 451 -12.95 -9.90 -27.72
CA ASP A 451 -11.97 -11.00 -27.78
C ASP A 451 -12.00 -11.84 -26.51
N LEU A 452 -11.98 -11.19 -25.34
CA LEU A 452 -12.07 -11.87 -24.06
C LEU A 452 -13.38 -12.67 -23.92
N TYR A 453 -14.49 -12.11 -24.41
CA TYR A 453 -15.79 -12.79 -24.37
C TYR A 453 -15.88 -13.96 -25.35
N ALA A 454 -15.27 -13.83 -26.54
CA ALA A 454 -15.19 -14.90 -27.53
C ALA A 454 -14.34 -16.08 -27.02
N LEU A 455 -13.28 -15.78 -26.27
CA LEU A 455 -12.34 -16.75 -25.73
C LEU A 455 -12.71 -17.27 -24.33
N ARG A 456 -13.84 -16.84 -23.75
CA ARG A 456 -14.23 -17.15 -22.35
C ARG A 456 -14.17 -18.64 -21.94
N ASN A 457 -14.35 -19.55 -22.89
CA ASN A 457 -14.35 -21.01 -22.63
C ASN A 457 -12.97 -21.68 -22.88
N THR A 458 -12.02 -20.96 -23.45
CA THR A 458 -10.70 -21.47 -23.86
C THR A 458 -9.54 -20.61 -23.38
N LEU A 459 -9.83 -19.47 -22.73
CA LEU A 459 -8.87 -18.47 -22.30
C LEU A 459 -7.79 -19.12 -21.43
N PHE A 460 -8.23 -19.95 -20.49
CA PHE A 460 -7.37 -20.56 -19.51
C PHE A 460 -7.30 -22.07 -19.73
N ARG A 461 -6.09 -22.62 -19.70
CA ARG A 461 -5.89 -24.08 -19.72
C ARG A 461 -5.55 -24.55 -18.32
N PRO A 462 -6.04 -25.74 -17.90
CA PRO A 462 -5.51 -26.41 -16.73
C PRO A 462 -4.00 -26.57 -16.88
N LEU A 463 -3.24 -26.36 -15.80
CA LEU A 463 -1.82 -26.71 -15.76
C LEU A 463 -1.70 -28.23 -16.03
N ARG A 464 -1.39 -28.61 -17.28
CA ARG A 464 -1.17 -30.01 -17.65
C ARG A 464 0.19 -30.45 -17.10
N GLY A 465 0.19 -31.42 -16.19
CA GLY A 465 1.40 -32.18 -15.87
C GLY A 465 2.10 -31.86 -14.55
N ALA A 466 1.51 -31.08 -13.64
CA ALA A 466 2.00 -31.08 -12.27
C ALA A 466 1.61 -32.42 -11.62
N ALA A 467 2.56 -33.34 -11.49
CA ALA A 467 2.49 -34.28 -10.38
C ALA A 467 2.23 -33.47 -9.11
N PHE A 468 1.36 -33.98 -8.24
CA PHE A 468 1.03 -33.41 -6.93
C PHE A 468 2.24 -32.72 -6.29
N GLY A 469 2.31 -31.38 -6.37
CA GLY A 469 3.40 -30.61 -5.75
C GLY A 469 4.18 -29.63 -6.65
N GLU A 470 4.02 -29.58 -7.97
CA GLU A 470 4.74 -28.58 -8.78
C GLU A 470 4.01 -27.24 -8.91
N ARG A 471 4.68 -26.22 -8.34
CA ARG A 471 4.33 -24.81 -8.20
C ARG A 471 4.72 -24.04 -9.46
N VAL A 472 3.89 -23.08 -9.88
CA VAL A 472 4.31 -22.03 -10.83
C VAL A 472 3.77 -20.70 -10.32
N GLY A 473 4.69 -19.75 -10.16
CA GLY A 473 4.45 -18.44 -9.54
C GLY A 473 4.20 -17.32 -10.51
#